data_AF-A0A423VK56-F1
#
_entry.id   AF-A0A423VK56-F1
#
_cell.length_a   1.000
_cell.length_b   1.000
_cell.length_c   1.000
_cell.angle_alpha   90.00
_cell.angle_beta   90.00
_cell.angle_gamma   90.00
#
_symmetry.space_group_name_H-M   'P 1'
#
loop_
_entity.id
_entity.type
_entity.pdbx_description
1 polymer ?
#
loop_
_entity_poly.entity_id
_entity_poly.type
_entity_poly.pdbx_seq_one_letter_code
_entity_poly.pdbx_strand_id
1 'polypeptide(L)'
;MADDGSSASPAVAAWFPVTKGNWGLDAVTLLAVIGEASITDHAQPITASVLCLLPRILPAPQALLKPTRPPRLPDYPAKMAGVHSGVVSDSVGFFANIIHPLEDQKPFSFRVLEVRHREEEEGGLGAGVETGPSRRGRWLTRLWSRHHASRALRRPPSANDDDDDIRGDLADSKKKGQATAAARGVAFVADPEKGTVDAHHHQDDHHKSHGGEPTPGIKRRRTAKEKVTDFIANPTLTPVSRPAVPPAWSSPIHIVTVSSFVMTLVIFGMTAYWRDGNALLATFIISLQSSLVGYASWWKPRLMVRPPHTTDVPPGDMMIRTKEGAFILVKCTEEVARELYGAGTECEYHVGGRAYRFLMAMGTMMLMAGVVLLGNVKFNAQALIAGGYIALNGAYWLLGMLPRRYFWDLSRYAWEDVTPADARDADRLGSARDSGSPGVEGYPSFTRTLWYAVRETKGQTGWVGRSGAAPGTALWRKWLEEAGERARLGDRGWPAVRRKDEIMREGLSRPAGPGEPRTDAAEQHAPLEEVQVRSSMDQAVGSRF
;
A
#
# COMPACT_ATOMS: atom_id res chain seq x y z
N MET A 1 -6.12 -31.92 -63.52
CA MET A 1 -7.29 -31.92 -62.64
C MET A 1 -6.78 -31.80 -61.21
N ALA A 2 -6.56 -30.55 -60.79
CA ALA A 2 -6.15 -30.14 -59.45
C ALA A 2 -6.71 -28.72 -59.35
N ASP A 3 -7.66 -28.52 -58.45
CA ASP A 3 -8.55 -27.36 -58.45
C ASP A 3 -8.33 -26.59 -57.15
N ASP A 4 -7.35 -25.69 -57.15
CA ASP A 4 -6.97 -24.87 -55.99
C ASP A 4 -8.00 -23.75 -55.74
N GLY A 5 -9.23 -24.17 -55.48
CA GLY A 5 -10.40 -23.36 -55.18
C GLY A 5 -10.32 -22.68 -53.82
N SER A 6 -9.42 -21.69 -53.68
CA SER A 6 -9.38 -20.77 -52.54
C SER A 6 -9.03 -19.34 -52.98
N SER A 7 -9.74 -18.85 -54.01
CA SER A 7 -9.75 -17.43 -54.36
C SER A 7 -10.48 -16.64 -53.28
N ALA A 8 -9.74 -16.27 -52.23
CA ALA A 8 -10.23 -15.43 -51.14
C ALA A 8 -10.95 -14.20 -51.72
N SER A 9 -12.22 -14.02 -51.35
CA SER A 9 -13.12 -13.03 -51.99
C SER A 9 -12.45 -11.66 -52.08
N PRO A 10 -12.64 -10.88 -53.16
CA PRO A 10 -11.86 -9.65 -53.40
C PRO A 10 -11.96 -8.61 -52.27
N ALA A 11 -13.02 -8.66 -51.46
CA ALA A 11 -13.11 -7.94 -50.21
C ALA A 11 -12.03 -8.37 -49.18
N VAL A 12 -11.87 -9.67 -48.92
CA VAL A 12 -10.91 -10.23 -47.95
C VAL A 12 -9.47 -9.95 -48.38
N ALA A 13 -9.16 -10.11 -49.68
CA ALA A 13 -7.84 -9.81 -50.24
C ALA A 13 -7.44 -8.32 -50.10
N ALA A 14 -8.41 -7.40 -49.98
CA ALA A 14 -8.14 -5.98 -49.71
C ALA A 14 -7.75 -5.69 -48.25
N TRP A 15 -8.11 -6.55 -47.31
CA TRP A 15 -7.74 -6.43 -45.88
C TRP A 15 -6.43 -7.15 -45.56
N PHE A 16 -6.18 -8.32 -46.16
CA PHE A 16 -5.05 -9.19 -45.88
C PHE A 16 -4.08 -9.23 -47.08
N PRO A 17 -2.93 -8.52 -47.03
CA PRO A 17 -1.96 -8.52 -48.13
C PRO A 17 -1.32 -9.90 -48.27
N VAL A 18 -1.58 -10.56 -49.40
CA VAL A 18 -1.21 -11.97 -49.64
C VAL A 18 0.31 -12.19 -49.68
N THR A 19 1.10 -11.17 -50.04
CA THR A 19 2.56 -11.28 -50.16
C THR A 19 3.32 -10.04 -49.66
N LYS A 20 3.76 -10.07 -48.39
CA LYS A 20 5.02 -9.43 -47.99
C LYS A 20 6.14 -10.47 -48.16
N GLY A 21 7.06 -10.25 -49.10
CA GLY A 21 8.13 -11.20 -49.41
C GLY A 21 9.11 -11.46 -48.26
N ASN A 22 9.27 -10.48 -47.36
CA ASN A 22 10.16 -10.57 -46.20
C ASN A 22 9.34 -10.52 -44.90
N TRP A 23 9.28 -11.65 -44.19
CA TRP A 23 8.81 -11.71 -42.80
C TRP A 23 9.96 -11.27 -41.88
N GLY A 24 10.05 -9.97 -41.60
CA GLY A 24 11.04 -9.41 -40.69
C GLY A 24 10.57 -9.41 -39.24
N LEU A 25 11.49 -9.67 -38.31
CA LEU A 25 11.30 -9.32 -36.90
C LEU A 25 11.42 -7.78 -36.79
N ASP A 26 10.28 -7.11 -36.91
CA ASP A 26 10.21 -5.67 -37.14
C ASP A 26 10.54 -4.83 -35.89
N ALA A 27 10.96 -3.58 -36.12
CA ALA A 27 11.22 -2.60 -35.07
C ALA A 27 10.01 -2.38 -34.15
N VAL A 28 8.78 -2.50 -34.66
CA VAL A 28 7.56 -2.46 -33.82
C VAL A 28 7.55 -3.57 -32.77
N THR A 29 7.93 -4.80 -33.14
CA THR A 29 7.96 -5.95 -32.23
C THR A 29 9.02 -5.78 -31.14
N LEU A 30 10.18 -5.20 -31.47
CA LEU A 30 11.20 -4.86 -30.49
C LEU A 30 10.72 -3.73 -29.55
N LEU A 31 10.12 -2.68 -30.09
CA LEU A 31 9.54 -1.56 -29.31
C LEU A 31 8.40 -1.99 -28.38
N ALA A 32 7.65 -3.03 -28.75
CA ALA A 32 6.61 -3.62 -27.90
C ALA A 32 7.16 -4.39 -26.70
N VAL A 33 8.42 -4.85 -26.74
CA VAL A 33 9.09 -5.59 -25.66
C VAL A 33 9.98 -4.66 -24.81
N ILE A 34 10.58 -3.64 -25.42
CA ILE A 34 11.34 -2.58 -24.73
C ILE A 34 10.42 -1.80 -23.77
N GLY A 35 10.92 -1.52 -22.55
CA GLY A 35 10.19 -0.79 -21.50
C GLY A 35 9.89 -1.58 -20.22
N GLU A 36 10.31 -2.85 -20.14
CA GLU A 36 9.89 -3.80 -19.08
C GLU A 36 10.18 -3.33 -17.65
N ALA A 37 11.32 -2.66 -17.43
CA ALA A 37 11.67 -2.07 -16.13
C ALA A 37 10.68 -0.97 -15.73
N SER A 38 10.46 0.03 -16.59
CA SER A 38 9.55 1.15 -16.31
C SER A 38 8.10 0.70 -16.09
N ILE A 39 7.63 -0.32 -16.81
CA ILE A 39 6.30 -0.89 -16.57
C ILE A 39 6.27 -1.73 -15.29
N THR A 40 7.37 -2.41 -14.93
CA THR A 40 7.49 -3.15 -13.67
C THR A 40 7.41 -2.23 -12.45
N ASP A 41 8.09 -1.08 -12.47
CA ASP A 41 8.06 -0.10 -11.38
C ASP A 41 6.65 0.46 -11.15
N HIS A 42 5.93 0.75 -12.24
CA HIS A 42 4.56 1.28 -12.19
C HIS A 42 3.48 0.19 -12.11
N ALA A 43 3.84 -1.11 -12.10
CA ALA A 43 2.88 -2.21 -12.13
C ALA A 43 1.87 -2.17 -10.97
N GLN A 44 2.32 -1.78 -9.78
CA GLN A 44 1.47 -1.65 -8.58
C GLN A 44 0.39 -0.57 -8.74
N PRO A 45 0.71 0.73 -8.98
CA PRO A 45 -0.32 1.76 -9.18
C PRO A 45 -1.13 1.58 -10.48
N ILE A 46 -0.62 0.90 -11.51
CA ILE A 46 -1.41 0.49 -12.69
C ILE A 46 -2.54 -0.47 -12.29
N THR A 47 -2.24 -1.48 -11.46
CA THR A 47 -3.16 -2.58 -11.13
C THR A 47 -4.02 -2.33 -9.90
N ALA A 48 -3.76 -1.25 -9.15
CA ALA A 48 -4.55 -0.82 -7.99
C ALA A 48 -5.81 0.01 -8.34
N SER A 49 -6.13 0.19 -9.62
CA SER A 49 -7.20 1.07 -10.12
C SER A 49 -8.07 0.36 -11.15
N VAL A 50 -9.39 0.64 -11.17
CA VAL A 50 -10.34 0.17 -12.20
C VAL A 50 -9.90 0.55 -13.62
N LEU A 51 -9.08 1.60 -13.79
CA LEU A 51 -8.51 1.96 -15.09
C LEU A 51 -7.56 0.88 -15.66
N CYS A 52 -7.13 -0.11 -14.86
CA CYS A 52 -6.45 -1.30 -15.37
C CYS A 52 -7.28 -2.05 -16.43
N LEU A 53 -8.62 -2.01 -16.32
CA LEU A 53 -9.57 -2.72 -17.19
C LEU A 53 -9.73 -2.09 -18.59
N LEU A 54 -9.22 -0.88 -18.83
CA LEU A 54 -9.35 -0.21 -20.14
C LEU A 54 -8.48 -0.90 -21.22
N PRO A 55 -9.06 -1.31 -22.36
CA PRO A 55 -8.34 -2.04 -23.41
C PRO A 55 -7.42 -1.09 -24.17
N ARG A 56 -6.11 -1.27 -24.01
CA ARG A 56 -5.11 -0.29 -24.46
C ARG A 56 -3.77 -0.95 -24.81
N ILE A 57 -3.00 -0.30 -25.67
CA ILE A 57 -1.61 -0.69 -25.91
C ILE A 57 -0.77 -0.30 -24.69
N LEU A 58 -0.14 -1.28 -24.06
CA LEU A 58 0.94 -1.10 -23.10
C LEU A 58 2.26 -1.48 -23.78
N PRO A 59 3.36 -0.71 -23.63
CA PRO A 59 4.69 -1.24 -23.92
C PRO A 59 5.03 -2.33 -22.90
N ALA A 60 5.94 -3.23 -23.27
CA ALA A 60 6.43 -4.34 -22.45
C ALA A 60 5.36 -5.04 -21.59
N PRO A 61 4.21 -5.46 -22.15
CA PRO A 61 3.10 -6.01 -21.36
C PRO A 61 3.47 -7.30 -20.62
N GLN A 62 4.54 -7.99 -21.03
CA GLN A 62 5.11 -9.12 -20.30
C GLN A 62 5.62 -8.77 -18.90
N ALA A 63 5.96 -7.49 -18.63
CA ALA A 63 6.25 -6.98 -17.29
C ALA A 63 5.14 -7.29 -16.26
N LEU A 64 3.89 -7.36 -16.73
CA LEU A 64 2.72 -7.67 -15.91
C LEU A 64 2.39 -9.17 -15.88
N LEU A 65 2.98 -9.99 -16.76
CA LEU A 65 2.71 -11.43 -16.91
C LEU A 65 3.43 -12.31 -15.86
N LYS A 66 3.45 -11.87 -14.60
CA LYS A 66 4.19 -12.55 -13.51
C LYS A 66 3.48 -13.85 -13.06
N PRO A 67 4.21 -14.96 -12.84
CA PRO A 67 3.61 -16.26 -12.47
C PRO A 67 3.00 -16.27 -11.07
N THR A 68 3.53 -15.41 -10.18
CA THR A 68 3.05 -15.13 -8.84
C THR A 68 2.93 -13.62 -8.66
N ARG A 69 2.01 -13.21 -7.77
CA ARG A 69 1.73 -11.80 -7.46
C ARG A 69 2.11 -11.49 -6.00
N PRO A 70 2.61 -10.29 -5.67
CA PRO A 70 3.04 -9.98 -4.31
C PRO A 70 1.88 -10.09 -3.30
N PRO A 71 2.01 -10.86 -2.20
CA PRO A 71 0.97 -10.93 -1.17
C PRO A 71 0.88 -9.66 -0.32
N ARG A 72 1.95 -8.84 -0.33
CA ARG A 72 2.10 -7.57 0.39
C ARG A 72 2.81 -6.55 -0.50
N LEU A 73 2.67 -5.28 -0.17
CA LEU A 73 3.50 -4.20 -0.71
C LEU A 73 4.96 -4.35 -0.24
N PRO A 74 5.94 -3.72 -0.92
CA PRO A 74 7.35 -3.81 -0.54
C PRO A 74 7.63 -2.91 0.67
N ASP A 75 8.16 -3.51 1.74
CA ASP A 75 8.59 -2.81 2.93
C ASP A 75 10.08 -2.38 2.81
N TYR A 76 10.45 -1.30 3.50
CA TYR A 76 11.77 -0.67 3.40
C TYR A 76 12.67 -1.02 4.60
N PRO A 77 13.96 -1.40 4.42
CA PRO A 77 14.80 -1.90 5.51
C PRO A 77 15.33 -0.77 6.42
N ALA A 78 14.70 -0.61 7.59
CA ALA A 78 15.12 0.31 8.65
C ALA A 78 14.63 -0.20 10.01
N LYS A 79 15.43 -0.01 11.06
CA LYS A 79 15.12 -0.48 12.42
C LYS A 79 14.08 0.43 13.06
N MET A 80 12.90 -0.11 13.34
CA MET A 80 11.76 0.60 13.91
C MET A 80 11.43 0.01 15.28
N ALA A 81 11.14 0.85 16.28
CA ALA A 81 10.59 0.41 17.56
C ALA A 81 9.51 1.36 18.08
N GLY A 82 8.40 0.79 18.54
CA GLY A 82 7.36 1.52 19.26
C GLY A 82 7.88 1.99 20.62
N VAL A 83 7.80 3.29 20.88
CA VAL A 83 8.43 3.93 22.04
C VAL A 83 7.75 3.46 23.34
N HIS A 84 6.42 3.41 23.36
CA HIS A 84 5.61 2.93 24.48
C HIS A 84 5.24 1.44 24.37
N SER A 85 4.86 0.97 23.17
CA SER A 85 4.43 -0.42 22.96
C SER A 85 5.59 -1.43 23.00
N GLY A 86 6.82 -0.97 22.72
CA GLY A 86 8.02 -1.80 22.69
C GLY A 86 8.00 -2.90 21.62
N VAL A 87 7.10 -2.80 20.63
CA VAL A 87 7.10 -3.59 19.39
C VAL A 87 8.33 -3.20 18.57
N VAL A 88 8.98 -4.15 17.89
CA VAL A 88 10.13 -3.89 17.01
C VAL A 88 9.84 -4.45 15.62
N SER A 89 10.26 -3.73 14.59
CA SER A 89 10.27 -4.18 13.20
C SER A 89 11.61 -3.83 12.56
N ASP A 90 12.12 -4.73 11.71
CA ASP A 90 13.32 -4.50 10.89
C ASP A 90 13.01 -3.83 9.55
N SER A 91 11.72 -3.54 9.29
CA SER A 91 11.26 -2.82 8.12
C SER A 91 10.16 -1.80 8.41
N VAL A 92 10.09 -0.76 7.58
CA VAL A 92 9.09 0.31 7.58
C VAL A 92 8.12 0.10 6.43
N GLY A 93 6.82 0.20 6.71
CA GLY A 93 5.76 -0.05 5.73
C GLY A 93 5.79 0.90 4.54
N PHE A 94 5.37 0.39 3.37
CA PHE A 94 5.38 1.11 2.09
C PHE A 94 4.83 2.55 2.16
N PHE A 95 3.66 2.76 2.76
CA PHE A 95 3.04 4.10 2.84
C PHE A 95 3.73 5.05 3.81
N ALA A 96 4.34 4.54 4.89
CA ALA A 96 5.14 5.35 5.80
C ALA A 96 6.36 5.96 5.07
N ASN A 97 7.09 5.15 4.28
CA ASN A 97 8.21 5.65 3.47
C ASN A 97 7.78 6.63 2.36
N ILE A 98 6.49 6.71 1.98
CA ILE A 98 5.99 7.76 1.07
C ILE A 98 5.72 9.08 1.82
N ILE A 99 5.34 9.01 3.10
CA ILE A 99 5.17 10.19 3.98
C ILE A 99 6.52 10.77 4.36
N HIS A 100 7.48 9.92 4.75
CA HIS A 100 8.85 10.29 5.10
C HIS A 100 9.87 9.37 4.40
N PRO A 101 10.37 9.75 3.21
CA PRO A 101 11.37 8.95 2.52
C PRO A 101 12.62 8.77 3.37
N LEU A 102 12.98 7.51 3.63
CA LEU A 102 14.16 7.15 4.42
C LEU A 102 15.46 7.47 3.67
N GLU A 103 15.40 7.50 2.33
CA GLU A 103 16.47 7.87 1.41
C GLU A 103 16.74 9.40 1.37
N ASP A 104 15.77 10.23 1.77
CA ASP A 104 15.92 11.70 1.88
C ASP A 104 16.47 12.15 3.26
N GLN A 105 16.82 11.20 4.14
CA GLN A 105 17.43 11.50 5.43
C GLN A 105 18.95 11.62 5.29
N LYS A 106 19.53 12.61 5.95
CA LYS A 106 20.98 12.79 5.98
C LYS A 106 21.60 11.97 7.12
N PRO A 107 22.90 11.62 7.04
CA PRO A 107 23.63 11.05 8.17
C PRO A 107 23.48 11.91 9.42
N PHE A 108 23.20 11.27 10.55
CA PHE A 108 23.00 11.92 11.85
C PHE A 108 21.97 13.07 11.87
N SER A 109 20.99 13.06 10.97
CA SER A 109 19.81 13.93 11.12
C SER A 109 18.86 13.43 12.20
N PHE A 110 18.14 14.34 12.85
CA PHE A 110 17.05 14.02 13.79
C PHE A 110 15.80 14.77 13.35
N ARG A 111 14.64 14.09 13.31
CA ARG A 111 13.34 14.72 13.04
C ARG A 111 12.26 14.22 13.97
N VAL A 112 11.29 15.09 14.25
CA VAL A 112 10.02 14.74 14.90
C VAL A 112 8.89 15.04 13.94
N LEU A 113 8.19 14.00 13.51
CA LEU A 113 7.00 14.09 12.67
C LEU A 113 5.79 13.81 13.55
N GLU A 114 4.80 14.70 13.52
CA GLU A 114 3.48 14.38 14.04
C GLU A 114 2.63 13.83 12.88
N VAL A 115 2.02 12.65 13.05
CA VAL A 115 1.16 12.02 12.04
C VAL A 115 -0.17 11.65 12.68
N ARG A 116 -1.24 12.26 12.20
CA ARG A 116 -2.62 12.03 12.65
C ARG A 116 -3.48 11.57 11.48
N HIS A 117 -4.61 10.92 11.75
CA HIS A 117 -5.69 10.93 10.76
C HIS A 117 -6.17 12.38 10.61
N ARG A 118 -6.47 12.80 9.38
CA ARG A 118 -7.24 14.02 9.15
C ARG A 118 -8.68 13.72 9.60
N GLU A 119 -9.10 14.35 10.68
CA GLU A 119 -10.47 14.30 11.18
C GLU A 119 -11.45 14.76 10.09
N GLU A 120 -12.58 14.06 9.92
CA GLU A 120 -13.72 14.61 9.20
C GLU A 120 -14.31 15.72 10.08
N GLU A 121 -13.95 16.99 9.80
CA GLU A 121 -14.31 18.19 10.57
C GLU A 121 -15.64 18.07 11.36
N GLU A 122 -15.54 17.82 12.67
CA GLU A 122 -16.69 17.96 13.55
C GLU A 122 -17.07 19.44 13.60
N GLY A 123 -18.27 19.74 13.08
CA GLY A 123 -18.67 21.09 12.70
C GLY A 123 -18.91 22.03 13.88
N GLY A 124 -17.83 22.58 14.44
CA GLY A 124 -17.86 23.67 15.41
C GLY A 124 -18.36 24.99 14.79
N LEU A 125 -19.67 25.10 14.55
CA LEU A 125 -20.33 26.34 14.14
C LEU A 125 -21.78 26.40 14.65
N GLY A 126 -21.93 26.66 15.95
CA GLY A 126 -23.21 26.95 16.59
C GLY A 126 -23.71 28.36 16.26
N ALA A 127 -24.23 28.59 15.05
CA ALA A 127 -24.87 29.83 14.65
C ALA A 127 -26.03 29.55 13.68
N GLY A 128 -27.27 29.75 14.13
CA GLY A 128 -28.47 29.50 13.31
C GLY A 128 -28.72 30.62 12.30
N VAL A 129 -28.81 30.25 11.01
CA VAL A 129 -29.37 31.12 9.96
C VAL A 129 -30.33 30.30 9.10
N GLU A 130 -31.63 30.56 9.23
CA GLU A 130 -32.65 29.92 8.40
C GLU A 130 -32.58 30.43 6.95
N THR A 131 -32.46 29.54 5.97
CA THR A 131 -32.75 29.85 4.57
C THR A 131 -33.53 28.71 3.91
N GLY A 132 -34.61 29.07 3.20
CA GLY A 132 -35.60 28.11 2.70
C GLY A 132 -35.14 27.25 1.51
N PRO A 133 -35.84 26.13 1.21
CA PRO A 133 -35.42 25.15 0.22
C PRO A 133 -35.48 25.68 -1.23
N SER A 134 -34.31 25.97 -1.81
CA SER A 134 -34.21 26.43 -3.20
C SER A 134 -34.54 25.31 -4.22
N ARG A 135 -35.33 25.66 -5.24
CA ARG A 135 -36.13 24.70 -6.04
C ARG A 135 -35.53 24.40 -7.42
N ARG A 136 -34.36 23.74 -7.49
CA ARG A 136 -33.75 23.28 -8.77
C ARG A 136 -33.15 21.87 -8.68
N GLY A 137 -33.13 21.14 -9.81
CA GLY A 137 -32.37 19.87 -9.97
C GLY A 137 -33.16 18.55 -10.10
N ARG A 138 -34.49 18.54 -9.97
CA ARG A 138 -35.31 17.29 -9.88
C ARG A 138 -35.60 16.60 -11.24
N TRP A 139 -34.65 16.60 -12.18
CA TRP A 139 -34.86 16.09 -13.55
C TRP A 139 -34.08 14.81 -13.89
N LEU A 140 -32.78 14.72 -13.52
CA LEU A 140 -31.91 13.59 -13.88
C LEU A 140 -32.38 12.23 -13.34
N THR A 141 -33.05 12.20 -12.19
CA THR A 141 -33.53 10.97 -11.55
C THR A 141 -34.77 10.34 -12.20
N ARG A 142 -35.39 10.98 -13.22
CA ARG A 142 -36.55 10.43 -13.93
C ARG A 142 -36.24 9.74 -15.26
N LEU A 143 -35.00 9.80 -15.74
CA LEU A 143 -34.63 9.20 -17.03
C LEU A 143 -34.14 7.75 -16.92
N TRP A 144 -33.61 7.35 -15.76
CA TRP A 144 -33.04 6.01 -15.54
C TRP A 144 -34.03 4.97 -14.99
N SER A 145 -35.19 5.39 -14.48
CA SER A 145 -36.17 4.48 -13.85
C SER A 145 -37.16 3.83 -14.83
N ARG A 146 -36.78 3.62 -16.11
CA ARG A 146 -37.73 3.23 -17.18
C ARG A 146 -37.34 2.03 -18.05
N HIS A 147 -36.23 1.35 -17.76
CA HIS A 147 -35.73 0.23 -18.59
C HIS A 147 -35.60 -1.15 -17.90
N HIS A 148 -35.93 -1.29 -16.61
CA HIS A 148 -35.95 -2.59 -15.91
C HIS A 148 -37.34 -2.90 -15.32
N ALA A 149 -38.30 -3.22 -16.19
CA ALA A 149 -39.68 -3.55 -15.79
C ALA A 149 -40.44 -4.45 -16.79
N SER A 150 -39.89 -5.60 -17.18
CA SER A 150 -40.67 -6.67 -17.82
C SER A 150 -40.02 -8.06 -17.68
N ARG A 151 -40.86 -9.11 -17.64
CA ARG A 151 -40.55 -10.55 -17.55
C ARG A 151 -40.03 -11.10 -16.20
N ALA A 152 -40.93 -11.13 -15.22
CA ALA A 152 -41.02 -12.26 -14.27
C ALA A 152 -42.32 -13.02 -14.58
N LEU A 153 -42.24 -14.33 -14.82
CA LEU A 153 -43.40 -15.17 -15.18
C LEU A 153 -44.04 -15.80 -13.93
N ARG A 154 -45.35 -15.61 -13.77
CA ARG A 154 -46.17 -16.36 -12.79
C ARG A 154 -46.32 -17.83 -13.22
N ARG A 155 -46.47 -18.72 -12.25
CA ARG A 155 -47.13 -20.04 -12.43
C ARG A 155 -48.08 -20.28 -11.22
N PRO A 156 -49.30 -20.83 -11.42
CA PRO A 156 -50.31 -20.98 -10.37
C PRO A 156 -50.20 -22.34 -9.60
N PRO A 157 -50.99 -22.54 -8.51
CA PRO A 157 -50.88 -23.72 -7.62
C PRO A 157 -51.96 -24.80 -7.82
N SER A 158 -51.70 -26.00 -7.26
CA SER A 158 -52.61 -27.17 -7.07
C SER A 158 -53.16 -27.84 -8.35
N ALA A 159 -53.53 -29.13 -8.38
CA ALA A 159 -53.75 -30.12 -7.31
C ALA A 159 -53.32 -31.56 -7.73
N ASN A 160 -53.58 -32.53 -6.83
CA ASN A 160 -53.61 -34.01 -6.90
C ASN A 160 -53.17 -34.78 -8.17
N ASP A 161 -52.49 -35.92 -8.00
CA ASP A 161 -53.12 -37.28 -8.02
C ASP A 161 -52.07 -38.34 -7.58
N ASP A 162 -52.53 -39.58 -7.33
CA ASP A 162 -51.87 -40.62 -6.50
C ASP A 162 -51.03 -41.69 -7.26
N ASP A 163 -50.50 -42.66 -6.48
CA ASP A 163 -50.20 -44.07 -6.78
C ASP A 163 -48.93 -44.55 -7.58
N ASP A 164 -48.15 -45.44 -6.91
CA ASP A 164 -47.66 -46.77 -7.33
C ASP A 164 -46.74 -46.98 -8.58
N ASP A 165 -45.66 -47.79 -8.61
CA ASP A 165 -45.07 -48.85 -7.74
C ASP A 165 -43.73 -49.41 -8.39
N ILE A 166 -43.20 -50.51 -7.85
CA ILE A 166 -42.29 -51.54 -8.44
C ILE A 166 -40.78 -51.23 -8.61
N ARG A 167 -40.06 -51.55 -7.51
CA ARG A 167 -38.99 -52.58 -7.37
C ARG A 167 -38.12 -53.04 -8.58
N GLY A 168 -36.85 -53.33 -8.27
CA GLY A 168 -35.89 -54.08 -9.10
C GLY A 168 -34.42 -53.89 -8.64
N ASP A 169 -34.05 -54.23 -7.40
CA ASP A 169 -33.52 -55.54 -6.95
C ASP A 169 -32.03 -55.85 -7.28
N LEU A 170 -31.25 -55.97 -6.18
CA LEU A 170 -30.23 -57.02 -5.88
C LEU A 170 -28.88 -57.05 -6.67
N ALA A 171 -27.73 -57.41 -6.07
CA ALA A 171 -27.35 -57.58 -4.64
C ALA A 171 -25.81 -57.70 -4.44
N ASP A 172 -25.37 -57.47 -3.18
CA ASP A 172 -24.13 -58.00 -2.53
C ASP A 172 -22.74 -57.68 -3.17
N SER A 173 -21.60 -57.69 -2.49
CA SER A 173 -21.18 -57.97 -1.09
C SER A 173 -19.84 -57.20 -0.83
N LYS A 174 -19.27 -56.99 0.37
CA LYS A 174 -19.42 -57.58 1.72
C LYS A 174 -18.72 -56.67 2.77
N LYS A 175 -19.27 -56.58 4.00
CA LYS A 175 -18.67 -56.44 5.38
C LYS A 175 -17.28 -55.74 5.57
N LYS A 176 -16.92 -55.04 6.65
CA LYS A 176 -17.49 -54.54 7.96
C LYS A 176 -16.37 -53.62 8.55
N GLY A 177 -16.58 -52.65 9.45
CA GLY A 177 -17.77 -52.04 10.08
C GLY A 177 -17.39 -51.31 11.39
N GLN A 178 -18.26 -50.39 11.88
CA GLN A 178 -18.21 -49.68 13.19
C GLN A 178 -16.99 -48.74 13.47
N ALA A 179 -17.07 -47.63 14.22
CA ALA A 179 -18.13 -46.71 14.69
C ALA A 179 -17.41 -45.49 15.37
N THR A 180 -17.97 -44.45 16.03
CA THR A 180 -19.34 -44.04 16.44
C THR A 180 -19.36 -42.52 16.69
N ALA A 181 -20.33 -41.73 16.18
CA ALA A 181 -20.71 -40.41 16.74
C ALA A 181 -22.00 -39.84 16.10
N ALA A 182 -22.85 -39.21 16.92
CA ALA A 182 -24.01 -38.38 16.55
C ALA A 182 -23.85 -37.00 17.27
N ALA A 183 -24.70 -35.98 17.13
CA ALA A 183 -26.07 -35.92 16.60
C ALA A 183 -26.48 -34.51 16.09
N ARG A 184 -27.77 -34.42 15.70
CA ARG A 184 -28.62 -33.21 15.56
C ARG A 184 -28.53 -32.30 16.80
N GLY A 185 -28.93 -31.02 16.77
CA GLY A 185 -29.65 -30.23 15.75
C GLY A 185 -31.11 -29.91 16.15
N VAL A 186 -31.69 -28.83 15.56
CA VAL A 186 -33.03 -28.23 15.79
C VAL A 186 -33.07 -27.10 16.85
N ALA A 187 -33.98 -26.13 16.64
CA ALA A 187 -34.14 -24.87 17.37
C ALA A 187 -35.47 -24.81 18.15
N PHE A 188 -35.75 -23.70 18.85
CA PHE A 188 -36.99 -23.47 19.60
C PHE A 188 -37.66 -22.10 19.34
N VAL A 189 -38.94 -22.02 19.73
CA VAL A 189 -39.87 -20.88 19.55
C VAL A 189 -40.21 -20.27 20.94
N ALA A 190 -40.84 -19.10 20.97
CA ALA A 190 -40.88 -18.17 22.11
C ALA A 190 -42.04 -18.34 23.12
N ASP A 191 -41.83 -17.70 24.29
CA ASP A 191 -42.81 -17.13 25.23
C ASP A 191 -43.76 -18.09 26.01
N PRO A 192 -44.40 -17.63 27.12
CA PRO A 192 -43.83 -16.82 28.23
C PRO A 192 -44.33 -17.31 29.63
N GLU A 193 -43.77 -16.83 30.75
CA GLU A 193 -44.59 -16.50 31.96
C GLU A 193 -43.88 -15.72 33.10
N LYS A 194 -44.65 -15.35 34.14
CA LYS A 194 -44.26 -14.56 35.33
C LYS A 194 -43.72 -15.43 36.48
N GLY A 195 -42.87 -14.83 37.32
CA GLY A 195 -42.59 -15.31 38.68
C GLY A 195 -42.02 -14.20 39.56
N THR A 196 -42.76 -13.80 40.60
CA THR A 196 -42.33 -12.86 41.65
C THR A 196 -42.16 -13.60 42.97
N VAL A 197 -41.18 -13.20 43.79
CA VAL A 197 -41.26 -13.10 45.28
C VAL A 197 -39.89 -12.64 45.83
N ASP A 198 -39.95 -11.65 46.73
CA ASP A 198 -39.11 -11.27 47.89
C ASP A 198 -37.61 -11.64 48.00
N ALA A 199 -36.76 -10.97 48.80
CA ALA A 199 -36.56 -9.57 49.25
C ALA A 199 -35.58 -9.62 50.45
N HIS A 200 -34.60 -8.70 50.56
CA HIS A 200 -34.07 -8.18 51.85
C HIS A 200 -33.05 -7.05 51.63
N HIS A 201 -32.70 -6.33 52.70
CA HIS A 201 -31.93 -5.08 52.68
C HIS A 201 -30.42 -5.25 52.44
N HIS A 202 -29.81 -4.26 51.75
CA HIS A 202 -29.03 -3.24 52.46
C HIS A 202 -29.02 -1.91 51.68
N GLN A 203 -28.73 -0.82 52.37
CA GLN A 203 -28.76 0.55 51.87
C GLN A 203 -27.37 1.18 51.98
N ASP A 204 -26.95 1.98 50.99
CA ASP A 204 -26.40 3.34 51.16
C ASP A 204 -26.06 4.00 49.80
N ASP A 205 -26.12 5.33 49.81
CA ASP A 205 -26.45 6.26 48.73
C ASP A 205 -25.48 6.51 47.55
N HIS A 206 -26.10 7.03 46.46
CA HIS A 206 -25.53 7.86 45.37
C HIS A 206 -24.56 7.18 44.37
N HIS A 207 -24.57 7.49 43.06
CA HIS A 207 -25.14 8.64 42.32
C HIS A 207 -25.80 8.18 41.00
N LYS A 208 -26.82 8.89 40.49
CA LYS A 208 -27.49 8.55 39.21
C LYS A 208 -26.76 9.15 38.01
N SER A 209 -26.55 8.34 36.97
CA SER A 209 -26.34 8.80 35.59
C SER A 209 -27.07 7.86 34.62
N HIS A 210 -27.83 8.39 33.68
CA HIS A 210 -28.57 7.57 32.70
C HIS A 210 -27.65 7.12 31.56
N GLY A 211 -27.72 5.84 31.21
CA GLY A 211 -27.10 5.34 29.98
C GLY A 211 -27.83 5.88 28.76
N GLY A 212 -27.08 6.45 27.81
CA GLY A 212 -27.54 6.74 26.45
C GLY A 212 -26.91 5.75 25.47
N GLU A 213 -27.70 5.26 24.52
CA GLU A 213 -27.19 4.41 23.44
C GLU A 213 -26.28 5.23 22.49
N PRO A 214 -25.21 4.64 21.94
CA PRO A 214 -24.32 5.34 21.01
C PRO A 214 -25.05 5.63 19.69
N THR A 215 -25.40 6.90 19.47
CA THR A 215 -26.06 7.35 18.23
C THR A 215 -25.16 7.15 17.00
N PRO A 216 -25.70 6.65 15.87
CA PRO A 216 -24.91 6.43 14.67
C PRO A 216 -24.48 7.77 14.04
N GLY A 217 -23.17 8.02 14.02
CA GLY A 217 -22.57 9.29 13.59
C GLY A 217 -23.05 9.78 12.20
N ILE A 218 -23.36 11.07 12.13
CA ILE A 218 -23.91 11.75 10.94
C ILE A 218 -22.82 11.90 9.88
N LYS A 219 -22.80 11.00 8.89
CA LYS A 219 -21.75 10.95 7.85
C LYS A 219 -21.75 12.20 6.98
N ARG A 220 -20.59 12.86 6.88
CA ARG A 220 -20.36 14.02 6.01
C ARG A 220 -20.69 13.69 4.56
N ARG A 221 -21.19 14.68 3.81
CA ARG A 221 -21.46 14.54 2.37
C ARG A 221 -20.12 14.53 1.62
N ARG A 222 -19.45 13.37 1.53
CA ARG A 222 -18.20 13.14 0.76
C ARG A 222 -18.19 13.94 -0.54
N THR A 223 -17.08 14.61 -0.84
CA THR A 223 -16.94 15.45 -2.04
C THR A 223 -17.09 14.61 -3.31
N ALA A 224 -17.41 15.27 -4.42
CA ALA A 224 -17.53 14.58 -5.70
C ALA A 224 -16.22 13.89 -6.13
N LYS A 225 -15.06 14.43 -5.70
CA LYS A 225 -13.74 13.84 -5.93
C LYS A 225 -13.57 12.54 -5.15
N GLU A 226 -13.79 12.56 -3.83
CA GLU A 226 -13.72 11.37 -2.95
C GLU A 226 -14.62 10.23 -3.47
N LYS A 227 -15.87 10.55 -3.85
CA LYS A 227 -16.80 9.54 -4.36
C LYS A 227 -16.35 8.90 -5.66
N VAL A 228 -15.62 9.64 -6.51
CA VAL A 228 -15.08 9.12 -7.77
C VAL A 228 -13.79 8.33 -7.56
N THR A 229 -12.90 8.73 -6.63
CA THR A 229 -11.76 7.90 -6.22
C THR A 229 -12.19 6.61 -5.57
N ASP A 230 -13.16 6.66 -4.65
CA ASP A 230 -13.71 5.48 -3.98
C ASP A 230 -14.28 4.49 -5.00
N PHE A 231 -15.01 4.98 -6.01
CA PHE A 231 -15.60 4.14 -7.06
C PHE A 231 -14.55 3.57 -8.04
N ILE A 232 -13.50 4.33 -8.37
CA ILE A 232 -12.39 3.88 -9.22
C ILE A 232 -11.44 2.92 -8.48
N ALA A 233 -11.41 2.95 -7.15
CA ALA A 233 -10.67 1.98 -6.32
C ALA A 233 -11.53 0.75 -5.96
N ASN A 234 -12.83 0.92 -5.71
CA ASN A 234 -13.74 -0.13 -5.28
C ASN A 234 -15.22 0.15 -5.70
N PRO A 235 -15.70 -0.44 -6.81
CA PRO A 235 -17.13 -0.38 -7.15
C PRO A 235 -18.00 -1.26 -6.22
N THR A 236 -17.41 -2.15 -5.42
CA THR A 236 -18.11 -3.04 -4.48
C THR A 236 -18.35 -2.35 -3.14
N LEU A 237 -19.33 -1.44 -3.12
CA LEU A 237 -19.69 -0.64 -1.94
C LEU A 237 -20.49 -1.46 -0.90
N THR A 238 -19.80 -2.28 -0.09
CA THR A 238 -20.34 -2.81 1.17
C THR A 238 -19.80 -2.01 2.37
N PRO A 239 -20.64 -1.63 3.35
CA PRO A 239 -20.27 -0.67 4.40
C PRO A 239 -19.36 -1.24 5.50
N VAL A 240 -18.89 -2.49 5.37
CA VAL A 240 -18.07 -3.22 6.35
C VAL A 240 -16.64 -3.46 5.82
N SER A 241 -16.29 -2.93 4.65
CA SER A 241 -14.90 -2.98 4.15
C SER A 241 -13.98 -2.19 5.07
N ARG A 242 -12.84 -2.78 5.45
CA ARG A 242 -11.73 -2.06 6.07
C ARG A 242 -11.24 -0.93 5.12
N PRO A 243 -10.71 0.18 5.65
CA PRO A 243 -10.15 1.25 4.84
C PRO A 243 -8.97 0.75 4.00
N ALA A 244 -8.82 1.35 2.84
CA ALA A 244 -7.76 1.12 1.87
C ALA A 244 -7.18 2.48 1.44
N VAL A 245 -5.93 2.52 1.00
CA VAL A 245 -5.32 3.69 0.37
C VAL A 245 -5.52 3.59 -1.15
N PRO A 246 -6.41 4.39 -1.77
CA PRO A 246 -6.61 4.33 -3.20
C PRO A 246 -5.44 4.99 -3.95
N PRO A 247 -5.22 4.69 -5.23
CA PRO A 247 -4.43 5.55 -6.11
C PRO A 247 -5.01 6.97 -6.16
N ALA A 248 -4.15 7.99 -6.25
CA ALA A 248 -4.58 9.38 -6.29
C ALA A 248 -5.43 9.67 -7.54
N TRP A 249 -6.48 10.48 -7.41
CA TRP A 249 -7.34 10.84 -8.56
C TRP A 249 -6.54 11.43 -9.74
N SER A 250 -5.64 12.34 -9.41
CA SER A 250 -4.70 13.00 -10.32
C SER A 250 -3.39 12.23 -10.45
N SER A 251 -3.37 10.92 -10.17
CA SER A 251 -2.19 10.08 -10.32
C SER A 251 -1.73 10.14 -11.78
N PRO A 252 -0.47 10.51 -12.05
CA PRO A 252 0.06 10.60 -13.42
C PRO A 252 -0.13 9.31 -14.23
N ILE A 253 -0.19 8.15 -13.56
CA ILE A 253 -0.47 6.85 -14.18
C ILE A 253 -1.86 6.77 -14.83
N HIS A 254 -2.84 7.51 -14.31
CA HIS A 254 -4.21 7.57 -14.84
C HIS A 254 -4.26 8.42 -16.11
N ILE A 255 -3.51 9.52 -16.15
CA ILE A 255 -3.36 10.35 -17.35
C ILE A 255 -2.73 9.53 -18.49
N VAL A 256 -1.63 8.82 -18.23
CA VAL A 256 -0.97 7.94 -19.22
C VAL A 256 -1.85 6.74 -19.61
N THR A 257 -2.63 6.19 -18.68
CA THR A 257 -3.60 5.11 -18.97
C THR A 257 -4.73 5.57 -19.89
N VAL A 258 -5.28 6.76 -19.67
CA VAL A 258 -6.35 7.33 -20.50
C VAL A 258 -5.80 7.79 -21.86
N SER A 259 -4.61 8.39 -21.93
CA SER A 259 -4.00 8.75 -23.21
C SER A 259 -3.61 7.52 -24.04
N SER A 260 -3.10 6.46 -23.41
CA SER A 260 -2.88 5.14 -24.03
C SER A 260 -4.18 4.55 -24.60
N PHE A 261 -5.28 4.60 -23.85
CA PHE A 261 -6.60 4.17 -24.33
C PHE A 261 -7.08 4.98 -25.54
N VAL A 262 -7.04 6.32 -25.48
CA VAL A 262 -7.41 7.20 -26.60
C VAL A 262 -6.53 6.96 -27.83
N MET A 263 -5.21 6.83 -27.65
CA MET A 263 -4.28 6.53 -28.74
C MET A 263 -4.54 5.15 -29.35
N THR A 264 -4.95 4.16 -28.55
CA THR A 264 -5.35 2.83 -29.04
C THR A 264 -6.59 2.93 -29.92
N LEU A 265 -7.58 3.75 -29.57
CA LEU A 265 -8.75 4.02 -30.42
C LEU A 265 -8.37 4.71 -31.74
N VAL A 266 -7.42 5.66 -31.70
CA VAL A 266 -6.89 6.32 -32.92
C VAL A 266 -6.17 5.31 -33.83
N ILE A 267 -5.33 4.45 -33.27
CA ILE A 267 -4.64 3.37 -34.01
C ILE A 267 -5.66 2.40 -34.62
N PHE A 268 -6.67 1.97 -33.87
CA PHE A 268 -7.73 1.09 -34.35
C PHE A 268 -8.55 1.74 -35.49
N GLY A 269 -8.92 3.02 -35.35
CA GLY A 269 -9.61 3.77 -36.40
C GLY A 269 -8.78 3.93 -37.68
N MET A 270 -7.49 4.25 -37.54
CA MET A 270 -6.61 4.48 -38.69
C MET A 270 -6.21 3.18 -39.42
N THR A 271 -6.04 2.07 -38.68
CA THR A 271 -5.82 0.74 -39.27
C THR A 271 -7.05 0.22 -40.01
N ALA A 272 -8.26 0.50 -39.50
CA ALA A 272 -9.50 0.26 -40.23
C ALA A 272 -9.60 1.11 -41.51
N TYR A 273 -9.25 2.40 -41.44
CA TYR A 273 -9.22 3.30 -42.60
C TYR A 273 -8.25 2.84 -43.69
N TRP A 274 -7.03 2.41 -43.33
CA TRP A 274 -6.05 1.82 -44.24
C TRP A 274 -6.36 0.37 -44.66
N ARG A 275 -7.48 -0.19 -44.22
CA ARG A 275 -7.93 -1.58 -44.45
C ARG A 275 -6.81 -2.59 -44.18
N ASP A 276 -6.15 -2.48 -43.03
CA ASP A 276 -5.10 -3.39 -42.61
C ASP A 276 -5.66 -4.40 -41.60
N GLY A 277 -6.05 -5.58 -42.10
CA GLY A 277 -6.66 -6.63 -41.27
C GLY A 277 -5.71 -7.18 -40.21
N ASN A 278 -4.41 -7.26 -40.51
CA ASN A 278 -3.39 -7.72 -39.57
C ASN A 278 -3.19 -6.70 -38.44
N ALA A 279 -3.07 -5.41 -38.78
CA ALA A 279 -2.89 -4.35 -37.79
C ALA A 279 -4.13 -4.15 -36.92
N LEU A 280 -5.33 -4.24 -37.50
CA LEU A 280 -6.60 -4.13 -36.79
C LEU A 280 -6.77 -5.28 -35.79
N LEU A 281 -6.50 -6.52 -36.22
CA LEU A 281 -6.59 -7.71 -35.38
C LEU A 281 -5.51 -7.73 -34.29
N ALA A 282 -4.27 -7.36 -34.61
CA ALA A 282 -3.20 -7.20 -33.63
C ALA A 282 -3.56 -6.17 -32.56
N THR A 283 -4.02 -4.98 -32.98
CA THR A 283 -4.45 -3.91 -32.06
C THR A 283 -5.59 -4.37 -31.16
N PHE A 284 -6.58 -5.08 -31.69
CA PHE A 284 -7.68 -5.65 -30.92
C PHE A 284 -7.20 -6.69 -29.89
N ILE A 285 -6.36 -7.64 -30.30
CA ILE A 285 -5.88 -8.71 -29.43
C ILE A 285 -4.99 -8.16 -28.30
N ILE A 286 -4.07 -7.24 -28.62
CA ILE A 286 -3.15 -6.62 -27.64
C ILE A 286 -3.91 -5.73 -26.64
N SER A 287 -4.88 -4.94 -27.11
CA SER A 287 -5.70 -4.10 -26.23
C SER A 287 -6.63 -4.95 -25.33
N LEU A 288 -7.22 -6.04 -25.84
CA LEU A 288 -7.99 -6.97 -25.03
C LEU A 288 -7.12 -7.74 -24.02
N GLN A 289 -5.88 -8.08 -24.40
CA GLN A 289 -4.87 -8.67 -23.51
C GLN A 289 -4.54 -7.74 -22.34
N SER A 290 -4.45 -6.42 -22.56
CA SER A 290 -4.18 -5.48 -21.45
C SER A 290 -5.30 -5.47 -20.42
N SER A 291 -6.57 -5.44 -20.87
CA SER A 291 -7.74 -5.54 -19.99
C SER A 291 -7.76 -6.84 -19.19
N LEU A 292 -7.43 -7.95 -19.85
CA LEU A 292 -7.43 -9.29 -19.25
C LEU A 292 -6.39 -9.40 -18.12
N VAL A 293 -5.17 -8.93 -18.38
CA VAL A 293 -4.06 -8.94 -17.41
C VAL A 293 -4.29 -7.92 -16.30
N GLY A 294 -4.85 -6.75 -16.63
CA GLY A 294 -5.32 -5.77 -15.66
C GLY A 294 -6.34 -6.37 -14.69
N TYR A 295 -7.39 -7.00 -15.21
CA TYR A 295 -8.41 -7.69 -14.41
C TYR A 295 -7.84 -8.81 -13.53
N ALA A 296 -7.01 -9.69 -14.10
CA ALA A 296 -6.36 -10.77 -13.35
C ALA A 296 -5.52 -10.25 -12.17
N SER A 297 -4.86 -9.11 -12.38
CA SER A 297 -3.95 -8.49 -11.41
C SER A 297 -4.63 -7.48 -10.48
N TRP A 298 -5.92 -7.18 -10.68
CA TRP A 298 -6.60 -6.07 -10.00
C TRP A 298 -6.74 -6.28 -8.49
N TRP A 299 -6.23 -5.32 -7.72
CA TRP A 299 -6.09 -5.39 -6.26
C TRP A 299 -6.35 -4.05 -5.57
N LYS A 300 -6.34 -4.07 -4.24
CA LYS A 300 -6.35 -2.90 -3.36
C LYS A 300 -5.49 -3.16 -2.11
N PRO A 301 -4.80 -2.15 -1.53
CA PRO A 301 -4.07 -2.31 -0.27
C PRO A 301 -5.05 -2.39 0.92
N ARG A 302 -4.80 -3.33 1.82
CA ARG A 302 -5.64 -3.63 2.98
C ARG A 302 -4.94 -3.18 4.26
N LEU A 303 -5.50 -2.15 4.93
CA LEU A 303 -4.93 -1.62 6.17
C LEU A 303 -5.28 -2.49 7.39
N MET A 304 -4.41 -2.46 8.40
CA MET A 304 -4.60 -3.21 9.64
C MET A 304 -5.51 -2.42 10.61
N VAL A 305 -6.77 -2.82 10.74
CA VAL A 305 -7.76 -2.22 11.67
C VAL A 305 -7.73 -2.91 13.03
N ARG A 306 -7.95 -2.17 14.13
CA ARG A 306 -7.88 -2.68 15.51
C ARG A 306 -9.03 -3.68 15.78
N PRO A 307 -8.81 -4.79 16.50
CA PRO A 307 -9.90 -5.59 17.05
C PRO A 307 -10.73 -4.75 18.06
N PRO A 308 -12.07 -4.79 18.04
CA PRO A 308 -12.91 -3.91 18.86
C PRO A 308 -12.99 -4.29 20.34
N HIS A 309 -12.10 -5.15 20.84
CA HIS A 309 -12.14 -5.75 22.18
C HIS A 309 -10.87 -5.46 23.00
N THR A 310 -10.15 -4.40 22.68
CA THR A 310 -8.93 -3.98 23.40
C THR A 310 -9.05 -2.51 23.79
N THR A 311 -9.35 -2.28 25.07
CA THR A 311 -9.70 -0.96 25.61
C THR A 311 -8.49 -0.15 26.07
N ASP A 312 -7.53 -0.80 26.74
CA ASP A 312 -6.26 -0.19 27.12
C ASP A 312 -5.21 -0.48 26.03
N VAL A 313 -4.62 0.60 25.50
CA VAL A 313 -3.71 0.56 24.35
C VAL A 313 -2.68 1.68 24.53
N PRO A 314 -1.36 1.38 24.55
CA PRO A 314 -0.33 2.41 24.70
C PRO A 314 -0.28 3.38 23.51
N PRO A 315 0.27 4.59 23.68
CA PRO A 315 0.49 5.53 22.58
C PRO A 315 1.25 4.90 21.40
N GLY A 316 0.87 5.33 20.20
CA GLY A 316 1.39 4.77 18.94
C GLY A 316 2.75 5.31 18.51
N ASP A 317 3.42 6.11 19.33
CA ASP A 317 4.68 6.76 18.96
C ASP A 317 5.74 5.71 18.55
N MET A 318 6.31 5.90 17.35
CA MET A 318 7.30 5.01 16.74
C MET A 318 8.62 5.75 16.54
N MET A 319 9.73 5.13 16.94
CA MET A 319 11.08 5.56 16.59
C MET A 319 11.59 4.76 15.39
N ILE A 320 12.20 5.44 14.42
CA ILE A 320 12.83 4.82 13.24
C ILE A 320 14.29 5.23 13.19
N ARG A 321 15.19 4.25 13.00
CA ARG A 321 16.64 4.42 12.87
C ARG A 321 17.10 3.98 11.47
N THR A 322 17.81 4.85 10.76
CA THR A 322 18.40 4.54 9.44
C THR A 322 19.80 3.93 9.59
N LYS A 323 20.35 3.41 8.47
CA LYS A 323 21.73 2.90 8.36
C LYS A 323 22.82 4.00 8.31
N GLU A 324 22.42 5.25 8.50
CA GLU A 324 23.31 6.41 8.54
C GLU A 324 23.26 7.12 9.91
N GLY A 325 22.75 6.42 10.94
CA GLY A 325 22.63 6.96 12.30
C GLY A 325 21.61 8.10 12.47
N ALA A 326 20.71 8.29 11.49
CA ALA A 326 19.61 9.24 11.58
C ALA A 326 18.41 8.63 12.33
N PHE A 327 17.66 9.49 13.03
CA PHE A 327 16.50 9.09 13.82
C PHE A 327 15.26 9.93 13.44
N ILE A 328 14.13 9.25 13.22
CA ILE A 328 12.81 9.87 13.04
C ILE A 328 11.92 9.42 14.19
N LEU A 329 11.48 10.36 15.03
CA LEU A 329 10.40 10.14 15.99
C LEU A 329 9.07 10.48 15.32
N VAL A 330 8.23 9.47 15.11
CA VAL A 330 6.85 9.63 14.66
C VAL A 330 5.93 9.65 15.88
N LYS A 331 5.29 10.78 16.15
CA LYS A 331 4.24 10.94 17.17
C LYS A 331 2.89 10.63 16.54
N CYS A 332 2.19 9.59 17.00
CA CYS A 332 0.91 9.17 16.40
C CYS A 332 0.04 8.29 17.31
N THR A 333 -1.24 8.15 16.97
CA THR A 333 -2.16 7.22 17.65
C THR A 333 -1.83 5.78 17.26
N GLU A 334 -2.16 4.79 18.10
CA GLU A 334 -1.91 3.37 17.77
C GLU A 334 -2.62 2.93 16.47
N GLU A 335 -3.75 3.55 16.12
CA GLU A 335 -4.45 3.24 14.88
C GLU A 335 -3.63 3.67 13.66
N VAL A 336 -3.10 4.90 13.66
CA VAL A 336 -2.15 5.39 12.64
C VAL A 336 -0.88 4.54 12.63
N ALA A 337 -0.33 4.23 13.82
CA ALA A 337 0.86 3.42 13.99
C ALA A 337 0.70 2.06 13.32
N ARG A 338 -0.41 1.35 13.58
CA ARG A 338 -0.62 0.00 13.08
C ARG A 338 -1.15 -0.02 11.64
N GLU A 339 -1.77 1.05 11.14
CA GLU A 339 -2.13 1.17 9.71
C GLU A 339 -0.94 1.47 8.79
N LEU A 340 0.02 2.30 9.21
CA LEU A 340 1.16 2.74 8.39
C LEU A 340 2.47 1.98 8.68
N TYR A 341 2.70 1.64 9.96
CA TYR A 341 3.94 1.04 10.49
C TYR A 341 3.71 -0.39 11.02
N GLY A 342 2.49 -0.92 10.87
CA GLY A 342 2.18 -2.33 11.11
C GLY A 342 2.90 -3.28 10.13
N ALA A 343 2.82 -4.58 10.41
CA ALA A 343 3.63 -5.63 9.78
C ALA A 343 3.27 -5.96 8.30
N GLY A 344 3.54 -5.00 7.41
CA GLY A 344 3.39 -5.09 5.96
C GLY A 344 1.94 -4.95 5.49
N THR A 345 1.67 -4.03 4.57
CA THR A 345 0.31 -3.83 4.05
C THR A 345 -0.06 -4.93 3.05
N GLU A 346 -1.16 -5.64 3.33
CA GLU A 346 -1.58 -6.81 2.56
C GLU A 346 -2.29 -6.43 1.25
N CYS A 347 -2.04 -7.18 0.19
CA CYS A 347 -2.66 -6.95 -1.12
C CYS A 347 -3.93 -7.80 -1.25
N GLU A 348 -5.10 -7.17 -1.17
CA GLU A 348 -6.38 -7.85 -1.39
C GLU A 348 -6.71 -7.83 -2.89
N TYR A 349 -6.64 -8.99 -3.54
CA TYR A 349 -6.89 -9.17 -4.98
C TYR A 349 -8.32 -9.65 -5.25
N HIS A 350 -8.97 -9.10 -6.27
CA HIS A 350 -10.33 -9.48 -6.65
C HIS A 350 -10.42 -10.88 -7.27
N VAL A 351 -9.35 -11.34 -7.95
CA VAL A 351 -9.30 -12.64 -8.64
C VAL A 351 -8.59 -13.70 -7.78
N GLY A 352 -9.15 -14.91 -7.68
CA GLY A 352 -8.56 -16.03 -6.94
C GLY A 352 -7.36 -16.70 -7.65
N GLY A 353 -6.42 -17.29 -6.91
CA GLY A 353 -5.12 -17.77 -7.42
C GLY A 353 -5.13 -18.92 -8.45
N ARG A 354 -6.25 -19.63 -8.63
CA ARG A 354 -6.44 -20.56 -9.77
C ARG A 354 -6.82 -19.79 -11.04
N ALA A 355 -7.84 -18.94 -10.95
CA ALA A 355 -8.30 -18.09 -12.06
C ALA A 355 -7.20 -17.13 -12.52
N TYR A 356 -6.42 -16.56 -11.60
CA TYR A 356 -5.23 -15.75 -11.91
C TYR A 356 -4.33 -16.46 -12.91
N ARG A 357 -3.77 -17.62 -12.56
CA ARG A 357 -2.82 -18.35 -13.43
C ARG A 357 -3.41 -18.71 -14.81
N PHE A 358 -4.70 -19.03 -14.88
CA PHE A 358 -5.39 -19.26 -16.15
C PHE A 358 -5.48 -17.98 -17.00
N LEU A 359 -5.89 -16.86 -16.41
CA LEU A 359 -5.98 -15.57 -17.10
C LEU A 359 -4.60 -15.05 -17.52
N MET A 360 -3.56 -15.28 -16.71
CA MET A 360 -2.17 -14.95 -17.08
C MET A 360 -1.71 -15.76 -18.29
N ALA A 361 -1.93 -17.08 -18.30
CA ALA A 361 -1.58 -17.94 -19.43
C ALA A 361 -2.33 -17.54 -20.71
N MET A 362 -3.63 -17.23 -20.61
CA MET A 362 -4.41 -16.71 -21.74
C MET A 362 -3.89 -15.34 -22.21
N GLY A 363 -3.50 -14.46 -21.29
CA GLY A 363 -2.83 -13.20 -21.59
C GLY A 363 -1.53 -13.39 -22.38
N THR A 364 -0.67 -14.33 -21.97
CA THR A 364 0.56 -14.67 -22.72
C THR A 364 0.25 -15.17 -24.13
N MET A 365 -0.74 -16.06 -24.29
CA MET A 365 -1.12 -16.57 -25.61
C MET A 365 -1.66 -15.46 -26.53
N MET A 366 -2.47 -14.55 -26.00
CA MET A 366 -2.97 -13.39 -26.74
C MET A 366 -1.84 -12.43 -27.12
N LEU A 367 -0.89 -12.16 -26.22
CA LEU A 367 0.28 -11.34 -26.52
C LEU A 367 1.10 -11.93 -27.66
N MET A 368 1.42 -13.23 -27.61
CA MET A 368 2.18 -13.91 -28.67
C MET A 368 1.45 -13.86 -30.03
N ALA A 369 0.14 -14.11 -30.05
CA ALA A 369 -0.66 -14.01 -31.27
C ALA A 369 -0.68 -12.57 -31.85
N GLY A 370 -0.84 -11.56 -30.99
CA GLY A 370 -0.80 -10.16 -31.39
C GLY A 370 0.56 -9.73 -31.95
N VAL A 371 1.65 -10.16 -31.31
CA VAL A 371 3.02 -9.87 -31.75
C VAL A 371 3.36 -10.53 -33.09
N VAL A 372 2.92 -11.76 -33.34
CA VAL A 372 3.10 -12.42 -34.65
C VAL A 372 2.34 -11.68 -35.76
N LEU A 373 1.11 -11.20 -35.48
CA LEU A 373 0.33 -10.42 -36.44
C LEU A 373 0.98 -9.06 -36.78
N LEU A 374 1.65 -8.40 -35.82
CA LEU A 374 2.37 -7.15 -36.06
C LEU A 374 3.48 -7.30 -37.12
N GLY A 375 4.10 -8.48 -37.25
CA GLY A 375 5.15 -8.74 -38.24
C GLY A 375 4.70 -8.59 -39.71
N ASN A 376 3.40 -8.70 -40.01
CA ASN A 376 2.84 -8.59 -41.36
C ASN A 376 1.89 -7.37 -41.53
N VAL A 377 2.22 -6.25 -40.90
CA VAL A 377 1.47 -4.98 -40.97
C VAL A 377 1.98 -4.08 -42.11
N LYS A 378 1.11 -3.25 -42.72
CA LYS A 378 1.48 -2.26 -43.76
C LYS A 378 2.27 -1.10 -43.15
N PHE A 379 3.25 -0.54 -43.88
CA PHE A 379 4.18 0.48 -43.37
C PHE A 379 3.52 1.67 -42.65
N ASN A 380 2.38 2.17 -43.14
CA ASN A 380 1.67 3.29 -42.51
C ASN A 380 1.15 2.94 -41.10
N ALA A 381 0.57 1.75 -40.94
CA ALA A 381 0.12 1.22 -39.67
C ALA A 381 1.29 0.84 -38.75
N GLN A 382 2.34 0.25 -39.33
CA GLN A 382 3.60 -0.11 -38.68
C GLN A 382 4.23 1.13 -38.02
N ALA A 383 4.39 2.22 -38.77
CA ALA A 383 4.94 3.49 -38.28
C ALA A 383 4.06 4.15 -37.20
N LEU A 384 2.73 4.12 -37.36
CA LEU A 384 1.80 4.66 -36.36
C LEU A 384 1.87 3.89 -35.03
N ILE A 385 1.92 2.55 -35.10
CA ILE A 385 2.04 1.68 -33.93
C ILE A 385 3.43 1.84 -33.28
N ALA A 386 4.51 1.91 -34.07
CA ALA A 386 5.86 2.21 -33.57
C ALA A 386 5.91 3.54 -32.80
N GLY A 387 5.39 4.62 -33.41
CA GLY A 387 5.32 5.94 -32.79
C GLY A 387 4.51 5.93 -31.49
N GLY A 388 3.42 5.16 -31.43
CA GLY A 388 2.65 4.93 -30.21
C GLY A 388 3.45 4.23 -29.11
N TYR A 389 4.16 3.15 -29.42
CA TYR A 389 5.03 2.47 -28.44
C TYR A 389 6.17 3.36 -27.96
N ILE A 390 6.80 4.15 -28.84
CA ILE A 390 7.85 5.12 -28.48
C ILE A 390 7.29 6.19 -27.53
N ALA A 391 6.14 6.79 -27.87
CA ALA A 391 5.50 7.82 -27.05
C ALA A 391 5.09 7.29 -25.67
N LEU A 392 4.56 6.06 -25.59
CA LEU A 392 4.22 5.44 -24.33
C LEU A 392 5.46 5.06 -23.50
N ASN A 393 6.52 4.51 -24.11
CA ASN A 393 7.76 4.24 -23.41
C ASN A 393 8.39 5.52 -22.84
N GLY A 394 8.41 6.61 -23.62
CA GLY A 394 8.81 7.93 -23.13
C GLY A 394 7.95 8.41 -21.96
N ALA A 395 6.63 8.26 -22.03
CA ALA A 395 5.72 8.62 -20.95
C ALA A 395 5.96 7.79 -19.67
N TYR A 396 6.04 6.45 -19.76
CA TYR A 396 6.29 5.57 -18.62
C TYR A 396 7.68 5.75 -18.01
N TRP A 397 8.69 6.12 -18.81
CA TRP A 397 10.01 6.51 -18.33
C TRP A 397 9.97 7.85 -17.57
N LEU A 398 9.30 8.88 -18.11
CA LEU A 398 9.08 10.16 -17.42
C LEU A 398 8.29 9.99 -16.11
N LEU A 399 7.34 9.05 -16.05
CA LEU A 399 6.66 8.71 -14.79
C LEU A 399 7.63 8.18 -13.72
N GLY A 400 8.72 7.53 -14.10
CA GLY A 400 9.76 7.06 -13.17
C GLY A 400 10.51 8.19 -12.45
N MET A 401 10.49 9.42 -13.00
CA MET A 401 11.09 10.60 -12.38
C MET A 401 10.20 11.26 -11.31
N LEU A 402 8.95 10.83 -11.16
CA LEU A 402 7.99 11.47 -10.27
C LEU A 402 7.99 10.82 -8.87
N PRO A 403 8.14 11.59 -7.78
CA PRO A 403 8.04 11.08 -6.42
C PRO A 403 6.77 10.26 -6.14
N ARG A 404 6.92 9.12 -5.45
CA ARG A 404 5.86 8.12 -5.20
C ARG A 404 4.59 8.70 -4.55
N ARG A 405 4.70 9.82 -3.84
CA ARG A 405 3.59 10.59 -3.25
C ARG A 405 2.52 11.07 -4.25
N TYR A 406 2.84 11.20 -5.54
CA TYR A 406 1.86 11.60 -6.56
C TYR A 406 0.99 10.43 -7.05
N PHE A 407 1.34 9.18 -6.74
CA PHE A 407 0.63 8.01 -7.24
C PHE A 407 -0.48 7.51 -6.31
N TRP A 408 -0.39 7.82 -5.01
CA TRP A 408 -1.23 7.27 -3.94
C TRP A 408 -1.94 8.38 -3.15
N ASP A 409 -3.21 8.18 -2.80
CA ASP A 409 -3.99 9.19 -2.08
C ASP A 409 -3.80 9.06 -0.55
N LEU A 410 -2.79 9.75 -0.04
CA LEU A 410 -2.51 9.80 1.40
C LEU A 410 -3.31 10.89 2.14
N SER A 411 -4.31 11.52 1.52
CA SER A 411 -5.04 12.66 2.11
C SER A 411 -5.84 12.36 3.39
N ARG A 412 -6.03 11.08 3.72
CA ARG A 412 -6.56 10.58 5.01
C ARG A 412 -5.62 10.87 6.18
N TYR A 413 -4.32 11.04 5.94
CA TYR A 413 -3.34 11.39 6.95
C TYR A 413 -2.99 12.87 6.85
N ALA A 414 -2.85 13.53 8.00
CA ALA A 414 -2.21 14.83 8.13
C ALA A 414 -0.86 14.62 8.82
N TRP A 415 0.19 15.24 8.32
CA TRP A 415 1.52 15.15 8.92
C TRP A 415 2.28 16.48 8.87
N GLU A 416 2.97 16.79 9.96
CA GLU A 416 3.68 18.06 10.15
C GLU A 416 5.07 17.83 10.77
N ASP A 417 6.06 18.63 10.34
CA ASP A 417 7.42 18.58 10.87
C ASP A 417 7.54 19.48 12.12
N VAL A 418 7.26 18.85 13.26
CA VAL A 418 7.31 19.45 14.59
C VAL A 418 8.70 19.33 15.24
N THR A 419 9.76 19.12 14.45
CA THR A 419 11.14 19.02 14.95
C THR A 419 11.52 20.29 15.72
N PRO A 420 11.99 20.19 16.97
CA PRO A 420 12.46 21.34 17.75
C PRO A 420 13.64 22.05 17.07
N ALA A 421 13.70 23.38 17.15
CA ALA A 421 14.72 24.20 16.49
C ALA A 421 16.16 23.79 16.85
N ASP A 422 16.40 23.39 18.10
CA ASP A 422 17.70 22.95 18.61
C ASP A 422 18.19 21.58 18.05
N ALA A 423 17.34 20.87 17.31
CA ALA A 423 17.65 19.58 16.71
C ALA A 423 17.43 19.52 15.18
N ARG A 424 16.86 20.57 14.55
CA ARG A 424 16.65 20.64 13.08
C ARG A 424 17.96 20.52 12.29
N ASP A 425 19.04 21.09 12.82
CA ASP A 425 20.37 21.09 12.23
C ASP A 425 21.32 20.05 12.88
N ALA A 426 20.77 18.92 13.35
CA ALA A 426 21.55 17.83 13.93
C ALA A 426 22.60 17.22 12.97
N ASP A 427 22.32 17.23 11.66
CA ASP A 427 23.23 16.76 10.61
C ASP A 427 24.43 17.69 10.37
N ARG A 428 24.31 18.96 10.78
CA ARG A 428 25.33 19.98 10.52
C ARG A 428 26.35 20.02 11.66
N LEU A 429 27.60 20.33 11.29
CA LEU A 429 28.55 20.89 12.22
C LEU A 429 27.96 22.20 12.76
N GLY A 430 27.74 22.26 14.08
CA GLY A 430 27.06 23.39 14.69
C GLY A 430 27.84 24.69 14.47
N SER A 431 27.18 25.71 13.90
CA SER A 431 27.63 27.08 14.11
C SER A 431 27.68 27.33 15.61
N ALA A 432 28.86 27.68 16.13
CA ALA A 432 29.19 27.63 17.56
C ALA A 432 28.55 28.77 18.39
N ARG A 433 27.21 28.90 18.32
CA ARG A 433 26.46 30.05 18.81
C ARG A 433 25.26 29.68 19.69
N ASP A 434 24.60 28.55 19.41
CA ASP A 434 23.33 28.19 20.06
C ASP A 434 23.46 27.07 21.12
N SER A 435 24.63 26.43 21.22
CA SER A 435 24.97 25.53 22.33
C SER A 435 26.19 26.07 23.10
N GLY A 436 26.02 26.27 24.42
CA GLY A 436 27.03 26.86 25.32
C GLY A 436 28.22 25.94 25.66
N SER A 437 28.70 25.15 24.70
CA SER A 437 29.85 24.25 24.86
C SER A 437 30.50 23.97 23.49
N PRO A 438 31.40 24.85 23.01
CA PRO A 438 32.09 24.69 21.73
C PRO A 438 33.15 23.58 21.82
N GLY A 439 32.72 22.33 21.64
CA GLY A 439 33.55 21.14 21.70
C GLY A 439 32.90 19.95 21.01
N VAL A 440 33.11 18.73 21.51
CA VAL A 440 32.66 17.47 20.88
C VAL A 440 31.15 17.46 20.56
N GLU A 441 30.31 18.09 21.40
CA GLU A 441 28.86 18.23 21.19
C GLU A 441 28.48 18.98 19.89
N GLY A 442 29.38 19.79 19.33
CA GLY A 442 29.13 20.54 18.09
C GLY A 442 29.15 19.68 16.82
N TYR A 443 29.73 18.49 16.89
CA TYR A 443 29.86 17.59 15.74
C TYR A 443 28.58 16.74 15.55
N PRO A 444 28.17 16.44 14.30
CA PRO A 444 27.13 15.46 14.04
C PRO A 444 27.64 14.08 14.48
N SER A 445 26.89 13.38 15.34
CA SER A 445 27.30 12.08 15.87
C SER A 445 26.09 11.26 16.35
N PHE A 446 26.23 9.94 16.29
CA PHE A 446 25.18 9.01 16.73
C PHE A 446 24.77 9.19 18.20
N THR A 447 25.70 9.50 19.09
CA THR A 447 25.40 9.77 20.50
C THR A 447 24.57 11.04 20.69
N ARG A 448 24.83 12.08 19.89
CA ARG A 448 24.05 13.34 19.89
C ARG A 448 22.64 13.14 19.34
N THR A 449 22.46 12.36 18.27
CA THR A 449 21.11 12.07 17.72
C THR A 449 20.31 11.14 18.62
N LEU A 450 20.94 10.12 19.22
CA LEU A 450 20.32 9.25 20.21
C LEU A 450 19.89 10.04 21.46
N TRP A 451 20.66 11.04 21.89
CA TRP A 451 20.26 11.97 22.95
C TRP A 451 19.00 12.76 22.58
N TYR A 452 18.95 13.39 21.40
CA TYR A 452 17.73 14.08 20.93
C TYR A 452 16.51 13.13 20.87
N ALA A 453 16.71 11.88 20.44
CA ALA A 453 15.67 10.85 20.45
C ALA A 453 15.14 10.56 21.87
N VAL A 454 16.02 10.23 22.83
CA VAL A 454 15.65 9.95 24.23
C VAL A 454 14.98 11.16 24.92
N ARG A 455 15.42 12.37 24.56
CA ARG A 455 14.87 13.64 25.06
C ARG A 455 13.43 13.85 24.58
N GLU A 456 13.16 13.73 23.28
CA GLU A 456 11.82 13.94 22.73
C GLU A 456 10.87 12.76 23.02
N THR A 457 11.39 11.58 23.37
CA THR A 457 10.62 10.47 23.99
C THR A 457 10.49 10.60 25.52
N LYS A 458 10.69 11.80 26.09
CA LYS A 458 10.46 12.15 27.51
C LYS A 458 11.20 11.23 28.50
N GLY A 459 12.41 10.77 28.15
CA GLY A 459 13.21 9.90 29.00
C GLY A 459 12.73 8.45 29.05
N GLN A 460 12.00 8.00 28.01
CA GLN A 460 11.77 6.58 27.74
C GLN A 460 12.92 6.03 26.90
N THR A 461 13.63 5.03 27.43
CA THR A 461 14.83 4.42 26.82
C THR A 461 14.67 2.93 26.48
N GLY A 462 13.56 2.29 26.87
CA GLY A 462 13.33 0.86 26.65
C GLY A 462 13.33 0.43 25.18
N TRP A 463 12.96 1.34 24.26
CA TRP A 463 13.04 1.12 22.81
C TRP A 463 14.49 1.05 22.29
N VAL A 464 15.45 1.71 22.96
CA VAL A 464 16.86 1.77 22.51
C VAL A 464 17.50 0.38 22.55
N GLY A 465 17.35 -0.32 23.67
CA GLY A 465 17.84 -1.70 23.80
C GLY A 465 17.09 -2.68 22.90
N ARG A 466 15.77 -2.55 22.77
CA ARG A 466 14.96 -3.43 21.91
C ARG A 466 15.24 -3.27 20.41
N SER A 467 15.57 -2.07 19.95
CA SER A 467 15.92 -1.77 18.55
C SER A 467 17.41 -2.01 18.19
N GLY A 468 18.22 -2.47 19.15
CA GLY A 468 19.67 -2.58 19.00
C GLY A 468 20.36 -1.23 18.76
N ALA A 469 19.72 -0.11 19.11
CA ALA A 469 20.27 1.23 18.88
C ALA A 469 21.41 1.60 19.84
N ALA A 470 21.58 0.87 20.94
CA ALA A 470 22.80 0.91 21.76
C ALA A 470 23.13 -0.52 22.27
N PRO A 471 24.41 -0.86 22.46
CA PRO A 471 24.81 -2.11 23.11
C PRO A 471 24.20 -2.29 24.50
N GLY A 472 23.90 -3.53 24.90
CA GLY A 472 23.30 -3.86 26.21
C GLY A 472 24.23 -3.76 27.42
N THR A 473 25.43 -3.20 27.24
CA THR A 473 26.52 -3.23 28.23
C THR A 473 26.19 -2.38 29.46
N ALA A 474 26.87 -2.64 30.58
CA ALA A 474 26.64 -1.88 31.81
C ALA A 474 26.94 -0.38 31.66
N LEU A 475 27.92 -0.02 30.82
CA LEU A 475 28.31 1.36 30.54
C LEU A 475 27.23 2.11 29.74
N TRP A 476 26.70 1.46 28.69
CA TRP A 476 25.57 2.02 27.92
C TRP A 476 24.28 2.09 28.73
N ARG A 477 24.00 1.12 29.62
CA ARG A 477 22.87 1.20 30.56
C ARG A 477 22.99 2.38 31.52
N LYS A 478 24.17 2.59 32.14
CA LYS A 478 24.44 3.79 32.97
C LYS A 478 24.18 5.09 32.20
N TRP A 479 24.69 5.21 30.97
CA TRP A 479 24.46 6.42 30.15
C TRP A 479 22.98 6.60 29.77
N LEU A 480 22.25 5.53 29.47
CA LEU A 480 20.80 5.58 29.19
C LEU A 480 19.96 5.91 30.42
N GLU A 481 20.39 5.51 31.62
CA GLU A 481 19.75 5.87 32.89
C GLU A 481 19.97 7.37 33.19
N GLU A 482 21.22 7.85 33.12
CA GLU A 482 21.55 9.29 33.25
C GLU A 482 20.80 10.14 32.19
N ALA A 483 20.76 9.71 30.92
CA ALA A 483 20.03 10.38 29.84
C ALA A 483 18.51 10.37 30.09
N GLY A 484 17.96 9.24 30.54
CA GLY A 484 16.53 9.09 30.84
C GLY A 484 16.06 10.02 31.96
N GLU A 485 16.88 10.22 32.99
CA GLU A 485 16.64 11.19 34.05
C GLU A 485 16.73 12.64 33.54
N ARG A 486 17.80 12.99 32.83
CA ARG A 486 18.02 14.34 32.26
C ARG A 486 16.89 14.76 31.31
N ALA A 487 16.40 13.83 30.50
CA ALA A 487 15.25 14.04 29.63
C ALA A 487 13.94 14.31 30.40
N ARG A 488 13.72 13.66 31.56
CA ARG A 488 12.55 13.91 32.42
C ARG A 488 12.65 15.25 33.15
N LEU A 489 13.86 15.67 33.51
CA LEU A 489 14.14 17.00 34.07
C LEU A 489 14.07 18.14 33.03
N GLY A 490 13.95 17.81 31.74
CA GLY A 490 13.89 18.80 30.66
C GLY A 490 15.22 19.48 30.34
N ASP A 491 16.35 18.94 30.81
CA ASP A 491 17.69 19.50 30.64
C ASP A 491 18.16 19.39 29.17
N ARG A 492 17.73 20.33 28.32
CA ARG A 492 18.07 20.34 26.88
C ARG A 492 19.57 20.51 26.61
N GLY A 493 20.34 21.04 27.56
CA GLY A 493 21.75 21.40 27.42
C GLY A 493 22.74 20.34 27.89
N TRP A 494 22.27 19.18 28.37
CA TRP A 494 23.13 18.11 28.89
C TRP A 494 24.19 17.66 27.86
N PRO A 495 25.50 17.66 28.20
CA PRO A 495 26.60 17.32 27.28
C PRO A 495 26.72 15.80 27.09
N ALA A 496 25.77 15.25 26.33
CA ALA A 496 25.53 13.83 26.22
C ALA A 496 26.68 13.05 25.57
N VAL A 497 27.41 13.64 24.61
CA VAL A 497 28.54 12.98 23.94
C VAL A 497 29.74 12.90 24.87
N ARG A 498 30.11 14.03 25.49
CA ARG A 498 31.18 14.12 26.49
C ARG A 498 30.90 13.18 27.65
N ARG A 499 29.66 13.14 28.16
CA ARG A 499 29.32 12.28 29.30
C ARG A 499 29.40 10.79 28.96
N LYS A 500 29.10 10.38 27.73
CA LYS A 500 29.39 9.01 27.25
C LYS A 500 30.90 8.76 27.21
N ASP A 501 31.69 9.69 26.66
CA ASP A 501 33.16 9.53 26.57
C ASP A 501 33.85 9.50 27.95
N GLU A 502 33.27 10.16 28.95
CA GLU A 502 33.63 10.02 30.37
C GLU A 502 33.30 8.62 30.90
N ILE A 503 32.05 8.15 30.77
CA ILE A 503 31.61 6.83 31.27
C ILE A 503 32.40 5.68 30.63
N MET A 504 32.72 5.77 29.34
CA MET A 504 33.55 4.77 28.66
C MET A 504 35.00 4.77 29.18
N ARG A 505 35.54 5.95 29.50
CA ARG A 505 36.87 6.09 30.13
C ARG A 505 36.89 5.58 31.58
N GLU A 506 35.85 5.89 32.36
CA GLU A 506 35.64 5.34 33.71
C GLU A 506 35.63 3.81 33.67
N GLY A 507 34.88 3.22 32.73
CA GLY A 507 34.78 1.77 32.55
C GLY A 507 36.09 1.12 32.15
N LEU A 508 36.75 1.61 31.10
CA LEU A 508 38.03 1.08 30.59
C LEU A 508 39.19 1.23 31.59
N SER A 509 39.12 2.19 32.52
CA SER A 509 40.14 2.40 33.55
C SER A 509 39.94 1.55 34.81
N ARG A 510 38.78 0.90 34.96
CA ARG A 510 38.45 0.12 36.16
C ARG A 510 38.98 -1.32 36.02
N PRO A 511 39.79 -1.84 36.95
CA PRO A 511 40.15 -3.25 36.95
C PRO A 511 38.90 -4.09 37.18
N ALA A 512 38.73 -5.16 36.40
CA ALA A 512 37.57 -6.05 36.48
C ALA A 512 37.47 -6.68 37.89
N GLY A 513 36.28 -6.66 38.48
CA GLY A 513 36.03 -7.30 39.77
C GLY A 513 36.16 -8.82 39.70
N PRO A 514 36.43 -9.52 40.82
CA PRO A 514 36.47 -10.98 40.86
C PRO A 514 35.12 -11.57 40.42
N GLY A 515 35.08 -12.16 39.23
CA GLY A 515 33.87 -12.74 38.62
C GLY A 515 33.11 -11.82 37.66
N GLU A 516 33.51 -10.55 37.48
CA GLU A 516 32.99 -9.73 36.39
C GLU A 516 33.67 -10.10 35.06
N PRO A 517 32.93 -10.32 33.96
CA PRO A 517 33.54 -10.50 32.65
C PRO A 517 34.26 -9.22 32.25
N ARG A 518 35.56 -9.34 31.90
CA ARG A 518 36.37 -8.23 31.41
C ARG A 518 35.69 -7.62 30.18
N THR A 519 35.32 -6.34 30.28
CA THR A 519 34.65 -5.61 29.20
C THR A 519 35.48 -5.65 27.92
N ASP A 520 34.94 -6.25 26.86
CA ASP A 520 35.50 -6.09 25.53
C ASP A 520 35.26 -4.66 25.05
N ALA A 521 36.26 -4.07 24.41
CA ALA A 521 36.15 -2.78 23.75
C ALA A 521 35.21 -2.90 22.53
N ALA A 522 35.24 -4.02 21.80
CA ALA A 522 34.37 -4.25 20.64
C ALA A 522 32.88 -4.16 21.01
N GLU A 523 32.49 -4.74 22.16
CA GLU A 523 31.11 -4.67 22.68
C GLU A 523 30.64 -3.26 23.06
N GLN A 524 31.54 -2.30 23.29
CA GLN A 524 31.15 -0.92 23.62
C GLN A 524 30.85 -0.07 22.38
N HIS A 525 31.33 -0.48 21.20
CA HIS A 525 31.04 0.20 19.94
C HIS A 525 29.64 -0.17 19.43
N ALA A 526 28.90 0.82 18.91
CA ALA A 526 27.73 0.54 18.09
C ALA A 526 28.18 -0.18 16.79
N PRO A 527 27.38 -1.12 16.25
CA PRO A 527 27.79 -1.94 15.11
C PRO A 527 28.08 -1.08 13.87
N LEU A 528 29.31 -1.20 13.34
CA LEU A 528 29.85 -0.29 12.33
C LEU A 528 29.13 -0.37 10.98
N GLU A 529 28.46 -1.49 10.67
CA GLU A 529 27.64 -1.67 9.46
C GLU A 529 26.40 -0.77 9.38
N GLU A 530 25.92 -0.24 10.52
CA GLU A 530 24.70 0.59 10.59
C GLU A 530 24.99 2.10 10.70
N VAL A 531 26.25 2.52 10.52
CA VAL A 531 26.65 3.93 10.42
C VAL A 531 27.68 4.10 9.30
N GLN A 532 27.22 3.99 8.05
CA GLN A 532 28.06 4.39 6.91
C GLN A 532 28.19 5.92 6.87
N VAL A 533 29.23 6.45 7.52
CA VAL A 533 29.73 7.79 7.21
C VAL A 533 30.12 7.78 5.74
N ARG A 534 29.48 8.64 4.95
CA ARG A 534 29.70 8.75 3.50
C ARG A 534 31.13 9.25 3.24
N SER A 535 32.06 8.30 3.11
CA SER A 535 33.48 8.59 2.91
C SER A 535 33.67 9.50 1.69
N SER A 536 34.55 10.49 1.82
CA SER A 536 34.58 11.69 1.00
C SER A 536 34.85 11.42 -0.48
N MET A 537 33.80 11.29 -1.29
CA MET A 537 33.90 11.12 -2.75
C MET A 537 34.25 12.43 -3.50
N ASP A 538 34.61 13.49 -2.76
CA ASP A 538 35.18 14.75 -3.26
C ASP A 538 36.71 14.82 -3.15
N GLN A 539 37.39 13.80 -2.60
CA GLN A 539 38.87 13.68 -2.67
C GLN A 539 39.34 12.87 -3.90
N ALA A 540 38.70 13.07 -5.06
CA ALA A 540 39.11 12.48 -6.33
C ALA A 540 39.20 13.50 -7.51
N VAL A 541 38.83 14.76 -7.31
CA VAL A 541 39.13 15.85 -8.28
C VAL A 541 40.55 16.37 -8.00
N GLY A 542 41.57 15.52 -8.23
CA GLY A 542 42.91 15.76 -7.68
C GLY A 542 44.11 15.14 -8.41
N SER A 543 43.95 14.22 -9.36
CA SER A 543 45.09 13.67 -10.11
C SER A 543 44.77 13.24 -11.54
N ARG A 544 45.52 13.82 -12.48
CA ARG A 544 45.85 13.36 -13.86
C ARG A 544 45.59 11.86 -14.07
N PHE A 545 44.90 11.40 -15.12
CA PHE A 545 44.97 11.85 -16.51
C PHE A 545 43.61 11.82 -17.22
#